data_AF-A0A920V7A5-F1
#
_entry.id   AF-A0A920V7A5-F1
#
_cell.length_a   1.000
_cell.length_b   1.000
_cell.length_c   1.000
_cell.angle_alpha   90.00
_cell.angle_beta   90.00
_cell.angle_gamma   90.00
#
_symmetry.space_group_name_H-M   'P 1'
#
loop_
_entity.id
_entity.type
_entity.pdbx_description
1 polymer ?
#
loop_
_entity_poly.entity_id
_entity_poly.type
_entity_poly.pdbx_seq_one_letter_code
_entity_poly.pdbx_strand_id
1 'polypeptide(L)'
;MTINRMPYLFSMKARCNWNIILWGISEKTQTQTASMHKTVLAILIGIAIDRGYIKEVNEKAFNYISEWSDDDRNKITIKQMLQQSSGIDYPSFSINPLTEWNPNGGWRPYRRSDAQSPAKKEA
;
A
#
# COMPACT_ATOMS: atom_id res chain seq x y z
N MET A 1 -16.82 20.94 -50.40
CA MET A 1 -17.96 21.01 -49.46
C MET A 1 -17.54 20.25 -48.22
N THR A 2 -17.23 20.99 -47.16
CA THR A 2 -16.62 20.54 -45.91
C THR A 2 -17.73 20.14 -44.93
N ILE A 3 -17.35 19.43 -43.84
CA ILE A 3 -18.07 19.27 -42.54
C ILE A 3 -18.93 17.98 -42.50
N ASN A 4 -18.74 16.98 -41.61
CA ASN A 4 -18.50 17.00 -40.16
C ASN A 4 -17.70 15.77 -39.67
N ARG A 5 -16.58 15.99 -38.95
CA ARG A 5 -16.12 15.04 -37.92
C ARG A 5 -16.82 15.42 -36.63
N MET A 6 -17.63 14.54 -36.05
CA MET A 6 -18.17 14.72 -34.70
C MET A 6 -17.08 14.38 -33.67
N PRO A 7 -16.73 15.28 -32.74
CA PRO A 7 -15.96 14.91 -31.56
C PRO A 7 -16.93 14.46 -30.47
N TYR A 8 -16.80 13.20 -30.03
CA TYR A 8 -17.47 12.72 -28.82
C TYR A 8 -16.82 13.40 -27.60
N LEU A 9 -17.34 14.56 -27.21
CA LEU A 9 -16.95 15.23 -25.98
C LEU A 9 -17.73 14.60 -24.82
N PHE A 10 -17.17 13.58 -24.17
CA PHE A 10 -17.76 12.99 -22.98
C PHE A 10 -17.51 13.91 -21.77
N SER A 11 -18.48 14.78 -21.46
CA SER A 11 -18.44 15.63 -20.26
C SER A 11 -19.04 14.87 -19.09
N MET A 12 -18.19 14.32 -18.21
CA MET A 12 -18.62 13.82 -16.90
C MET A 12 -18.85 15.02 -15.96
N LYS A 13 -20.10 15.43 -15.80
CA LYS A 13 -20.51 16.30 -14.69
C LYS A 13 -20.90 15.42 -13.51
N ALA A 14 -19.95 15.21 -12.60
CA ALA A 14 -20.22 14.57 -11.32
C ALA A 14 -21.22 15.42 -10.52
N ARG A 15 -22.46 14.98 -10.42
CA ARG A 15 -23.40 15.41 -9.38
C ARG A 15 -23.57 14.25 -8.42
N CYS A 16 -22.77 14.23 -7.38
CA CYS A 16 -23.00 13.37 -6.21
C CYS A 16 -23.77 14.22 -5.20
N ASN A 17 -25.05 13.92 -4.97
CA ASN A 17 -25.71 14.39 -3.76
C ASN A 17 -26.53 13.25 -3.17
N TRP A 18 -25.86 12.47 -2.31
CA TRP A 18 -26.46 11.46 -1.46
C TRP A 18 -25.74 11.54 -0.12
N ASN A 19 -26.31 12.27 0.84
CA ASN A 19 -25.84 12.27 2.22
C ASN A 19 -26.51 11.11 2.95
N ILE A 20 -25.83 9.96 2.99
CA ILE A 20 -26.16 8.88 3.93
C ILE A 20 -25.40 9.21 5.21
N ILE A 21 -26.01 10.04 6.06
CA ILE A 21 -25.51 10.28 7.41
C ILE A 21 -25.90 9.06 8.24
N LEU A 22 -24.93 8.18 8.50
CA LEU A 22 -25.06 7.14 9.52
C LEU A 22 -25.32 7.85 10.87
N TRP A 23 -26.30 7.34 11.62
CA TRP A 23 -26.79 7.94 12.86
C TRP A 23 -25.64 8.33 13.81
N GLY A 24 -25.33 9.62 13.89
CA GLY A 24 -24.35 10.19 14.83
C GLY A 24 -23.02 10.69 14.25
N ILE A 25 -22.77 10.55 12.94
CA ILE A 25 -21.55 11.09 12.30
C ILE A 25 -21.84 12.50 11.75
N SER A 26 -21.17 13.51 12.29
CA SER A 26 -21.22 14.89 11.78
C SER A 26 -20.17 15.08 10.69
N GLU A 27 -20.33 16.10 9.84
CA GLU A 27 -19.37 16.47 8.79
C GLU A 27 -17.94 16.72 9.32
N LYS A 28 -17.82 17.06 10.60
CA LYS A 28 -16.54 17.33 11.28
C LYS A 28 -15.97 16.12 12.02
N THR A 29 -16.68 14.99 12.04
CA THR A 29 -16.23 13.79 12.74
C THR A 29 -15.08 13.14 11.97
N GLN A 30 -13.92 13.01 12.62
CA GLN A 30 -12.79 12.29 12.06
C GLN A 30 -13.04 10.78 12.17
N THR A 31 -13.03 10.10 11.04
CA THR A 31 -13.12 8.63 10.96
C THR A 31 -11.77 8.02 10.62
N GLN A 32 -11.49 6.83 11.13
CA GLN A 32 -10.31 6.08 10.72
C GLN A 32 -10.44 5.68 9.25
N THR A 33 -9.53 6.16 8.41
CA THR A 33 -9.59 5.99 6.95
C THR A 33 -9.14 4.61 6.47
N ALA A 34 -8.65 3.75 7.38
CA ALA A 34 -8.00 2.48 7.06
C ALA A 34 -7.04 2.65 5.86
N SER A 35 -7.13 1.79 4.85
CA SER A 35 -6.26 1.82 3.68
C SER A 35 -6.41 3.02 2.74
N MET A 36 -7.44 3.87 2.89
CA MET A 36 -7.63 5.04 2.00
C MET A 36 -6.45 6.02 2.04
N HIS A 37 -5.76 6.13 3.17
CA HIS A 37 -4.58 7.00 3.30
C HIS A 37 -3.42 6.57 2.39
N LYS A 38 -3.38 5.31 1.91
CA LYS A 38 -2.29 4.78 1.08
C LYS A 38 -2.22 5.49 -0.26
N THR A 39 -3.34 5.97 -0.79
CA THR A 39 -3.39 6.77 -2.02
C THR A 39 -2.72 8.13 -1.83
N VAL A 40 -2.97 8.80 -0.70
CA VAL A 40 -2.33 10.08 -0.36
C VAL A 40 -0.82 9.90 -0.23
N LEU A 41 -0.39 8.81 0.42
CA LEU A 41 1.02 8.45 0.51
C LEU A 41 1.66 8.24 -0.87
N ALA A 42 0.99 7.53 -1.79
CA ALA A 42 1.50 7.33 -3.15
C ALA A 42 1.67 8.65 -3.91
N ILE A 43 0.75 9.61 -3.74
CA ILE A 43 0.86 10.96 -4.32
C ILE A 43 2.08 11.69 -3.75
N LEU A 44 2.30 11.62 -2.43
CA LEU A 44 3.46 12.24 -1.80
C LEU A 44 4.79 11.69 -2.32
N ILE A 45 4.85 10.38 -2.59
CA ILE A 45 6.03 9.76 -3.21
C ILE A 45 6.22 10.29 -4.65
N GLY A 46 5.15 10.48 -5.42
CA GLY A 46 5.22 11.14 -6.72
C GLY A 46 5.82 12.55 -6.63
N ILE A 47 5.35 13.37 -5.69
CA ILE A 47 5.90 14.72 -5.46
C ILE A 47 7.38 14.66 -5.03
N ALA A 48 7.77 13.67 -4.22
CA ALA A 48 9.14 13.50 -3.79
C ALA A 48 10.07 13.13 -4.97
N ILE A 49 9.58 12.39 -5.96
CA ILE A 49 10.28 12.10 -7.21
C ILE A 49 10.41 13.38 -8.04
N ASP A 50 9.32 14.13 -8.22
CA ASP A 50 9.33 15.38 -8.99
C ASP A 50 10.29 16.43 -8.41
N ARG A 51 10.46 16.45 -7.08
CA ARG A 51 11.40 17.33 -6.38
C ARG A 51 12.83 16.80 -6.31
N GLY A 52 13.09 15.59 -6.80
CA GLY A 52 14.42 14.97 -6.81
C GLY A 52 14.90 14.45 -5.46
N TYR A 53 14.03 14.34 -4.44
CA TYR A 53 14.36 13.64 -3.19
C TYR A 53 14.47 12.12 -3.42
N ILE A 54 13.66 11.61 -4.35
CA ILE A 54 13.74 10.25 -4.88
C ILE A 54 14.12 10.35 -6.35
N LYS A 55 15.13 9.61 -6.80
CA LYS A 55 15.57 9.73 -8.20
C LYS A 55 14.53 9.14 -9.14
N GLU A 56 14.05 7.94 -8.80
CA GLU A 56 13.09 7.21 -9.62
C GLU A 56 12.37 6.12 -8.81
N VAL A 57 11.26 5.61 -9.35
CA VAL A 57 10.48 4.53 -8.72
C VAL A 57 11.22 3.19 -8.61
N ASN A 58 12.23 2.95 -9.45
CA ASN A 58 13.02 1.71 -9.46
C ASN A 58 14.16 1.71 -8.43
N GLU A 59 14.35 2.82 -7.72
CA GLU A 59 15.36 2.95 -6.69
C GLU A 59 15.10 1.96 -5.53
N LYS A 60 16.19 1.51 -4.90
CA LYS A 60 16.13 0.56 -3.79
C LYS A 60 15.69 1.25 -2.51
N ALA A 61 14.79 0.60 -1.77
CA ALA A 61 14.23 1.14 -0.53
C ALA A 61 15.31 1.32 0.56
N PHE A 62 16.38 0.51 0.56
CA PHE A 62 17.44 0.61 1.56
C PHE A 62 18.19 1.94 1.54
N ASN A 63 18.16 2.68 0.41
CA ASN A 63 18.75 4.02 0.32
C ASN A 63 18.11 4.99 1.32
N TYR A 64 16.86 4.72 1.74
CA TYR A 64 16.09 5.52 2.69
C TYR A 64 15.86 4.81 4.03
N ILE A 65 16.02 3.49 4.06
CA ILE A 65 15.84 2.64 5.24
C ILE A 65 17.14 1.85 5.43
N SER A 66 18.10 2.47 6.12
CA SER A 66 19.44 1.91 6.34
C SER A 66 19.42 0.53 6.98
N GLU A 67 18.43 0.24 7.81
CA GLU A 67 18.25 -1.02 8.52
C GLU A 67 18.00 -2.21 7.59
N TRP A 68 17.68 -1.94 6.31
CA TRP A 68 17.47 -2.98 5.31
C TRP A 68 18.72 -3.29 4.49
N SER A 69 19.85 -2.62 4.72
CA SER A 69 21.10 -2.86 3.96
C SER A 69 21.60 -4.29 4.09
N ASP A 70 21.45 -4.87 5.28
CA ASP A 70 22.11 -6.13 5.67
C ASP A 70 21.19 -7.36 5.55
N ASP A 71 19.95 -7.18 5.11
CA ASP A 71 18.94 -8.23 4.92
C ASP A 71 18.55 -8.36 3.42
N ASP A 72 17.86 -9.43 3.06
CA ASP A 72 17.32 -9.67 1.71
C ASP A 72 16.38 -8.57 1.22
N ARG A 73 15.88 -7.73 2.13
CA ARG A 73 15.07 -6.55 1.85
C ARG A 73 15.83 -5.45 1.11
N ASN A 74 17.18 -5.49 1.05
CA ASN A 74 17.96 -4.54 0.25
C ASN A 74 17.64 -4.61 -1.26
N LYS A 75 17.03 -5.70 -1.73
CA LYS A 75 16.64 -5.88 -3.14
C LYS A 75 15.32 -5.17 -3.47
N ILE A 76 14.52 -4.79 -2.48
CA ILE A 76 13.18 -4.26 -2.66
C ILE A 76 13.26 -2.84 -3.23
N THR A 77 12.45 -2.59 -4.27
CA THR A 77 12.32 -1.27 -4.91
C THR A 77 11.14 -0.48 -4.35
N ILE A 78 11.20 0.84 -4.48
CA ILE A 78 10.07 1.72 -4.10
C ILE A 78 8.80 1.35 -4.88
N LYS A 79 8.94 1.03 -6.18
CA LYS A 79 7.85 0.52 -7.01
C LYS A 79 7.18 -0.72 -6.43
N GLN A 80 7.96 -1.72 -6.01
CA GLN A 80 7.43 -2.93 -5.39
C GLN A 80 6.71 -2.64 -4.07
N MET A 81 7.17 -1.66 -3.29
CA MET A 81 6.46 -1.24 -2.08
C MET A 81 5.12 -0.56 -2.39
N LEU A 82 5.11 0.37 -3.36
CA LEU A 82 3.89 1.06 -3.79
C LEU A 82 2.86 0.10 -4.38
N GLN A 83 3.32 -0.94 -5.09
CA GLN A 83 2.47 -1.98 -5.70
C GLN A 83 2.14 -3.13 -4.74
N GLN A 84 2.66 -3.11 -3.50
CA GLN A 84 2.49 -4.20 -2.52
C GLN A 84 2.98 -5.56 -3.04
N SER A 85 4.00 -5.56 -3.90
CA SER A 85 4.60 -6.74 -4.53
C SER A 85 6.04 -6.98 -4.06
N SER A 86 6.34 -6.59 -2.82
CA SER A 86 7.68 -6.66 -2.23
C SER A 86 8.06 -8.06 -1.74
N GLY A 87 7.07 -8.95 -1.58
CA GLY A 87 7.29 -10.29 -1.02
C GLY A 87 7.57 -10.29 0.49
N ILE A 88 7.37 -9.16 1.17
CA ILE A 88 7.48 -9.09 2.64
C ILE A 88 6.27 -9.81 3.24
N ASP A 89 6.53 -10.82 4.06
CA ASP A 89 5.47 -11.54 4.76
C ASP A 89 4.83 -10.67 5.85
N TYR A 90 3.53 -10.84 6.04
CA TYR A 90 2.79 -10.15 7.09
C TYR A 90 2.53 -11.14 8.23
N PRO A 91 2.82 -10.80 9.49
CA PRO A 91 2.59 -11.72 10.60
C PRO A 91 1.11 -12.13 10.64
N SER A 92 0.85 -13.42 10.89
CA SER A 92 -0.51 -13.93 11.01
C SER A 92 -1.26 -13.17 12.09
N PHE A 93 -2.48 -12.73 11.81
CA PHE A 93 -3.33 -12.12 12.84
C PHE A 93 -3.61 -13.15 13.95
N SER A 94 -3.14 -12.85 15.15
CA SER A 94 -3.38 -13.65 16.34
C SER A 94 -4.05 -12.81 17.41
N ILE A 95 -4.96 -13.44 18.15
CA ILE A 95 -5.62 -12.79 19.30
C ILE A 95 -4.59 -12.47 20.39
N ASN A 96 -3.50 -13.27 20.47
CA ASN A 96 -2.42 -13.07 21.41
C ASN A 96 -1.14 -12.61 20.68
N PRO A 97 -0.62 -11.40 20.98
CA PRO A 97 0.51 -10.78 20.28
C PRO A 97 1.84 -11.53 20.41
N LEU A 98 1.90 -12.55 21.27
CA LEU A 98 3.09 -13.40 21.45
C LEU A 98 2.97 -14.76 20.76
N THR A 99 1.84 -15.08 20.13
CA THR A 99 1.61 -16.39 19.52
C THR A 99 1.16 -16.27 18.09
N GLU A 100 1.51 -17.25 17.27
CA GLU A 100 1.03 -17.41 15.89
C GLU A 100 0.36 -18.77 15.69
N TRP A 101 -0.46 -18.87 14.65
CA TRP A 101 -1.11 -20.13 14.27
C TRP A 101 -0.13 -21.05 13.54
N ASN A 102 0.08 -22.25 14.06
CA ASN A 102 0.87 -23.29 13.42
C ASN A 102 0.03 -24.05 12.37
N PRO A 103 0.45 -24.12 11.09
CA PRO A 103 -0.24 -24.92 10.08
C PRO A 103 -0.42 -26.40 10.44
N ASN A 104 0.47 -26.94 11.28
CA ASN A 104 0.42 -28.33 11.77
C ASN A 104 -0.45 -28.48 13.04
N GLY A 105 -1.23 -27.45 13.40
CA GLY A 105 -2.12 -27.41 14.55
C GLY A 105 -1.48 -26.76 15.79
N GLY A 106 -2.24 -25.85 16.41
CA GLY A 106 -1.93 -25.26 17.72
C GLY A 106 -1.35 -23.84 17.68
N TRP A 107 -1.38 -23.18 18.84
CA TRP A 107 -0.74 -21.89 19.07
C TRP A 107 0.70 -22.09 19.50
N ARG A 108 1.65 -21.45 18.81
CA ARG A 108 3.07 -21.46 19.18
C ARG A 108 3.59 -20.03 19.37
N PRO A 109 4.68 -19.79 20.12
CA PRO A 109 5.26 -18.45 20.27
C PRO A 109 5.73 -17.89 18.92
N TYR A 110 5.50 -16.59 18.69
CA TYR A 110 5.98 -15.89 17.49
C TYR A 110 7.51 -15.84 17.46
N ARG A 111 8.13 -16.23 16.34
CA ARG A 111 9.59 -16.13 16.13
C ARG A 111 9.89 -15.21 14.96
N ARG A 112 10.76 -14.23 15.19
CA ARG A 112 11.18 -13.25 14.19
C ARG A 112 11.80 -13.88 12.93
N SER A 113 12.45 -15.04 13.08
CA SER A 113 13.01 -15.83 11.97
C SER A 113 11.96 -16.25 10.94
N ASP A 114 10.72 -16.43 11.38
CA ASP A 114 9.66 -17.02 10.55
C ASP A 114 9.00 -15.94 9.67
N ALA A 115 9.15 -14.65 10.02
CA ALA A 115 8.66 -13.50 9.26
C ALA A 115 9.52 -13.14 8.02
N GLN A 116 10.72 -13.73 7.91
CA GLN A 116 11.61 -13.62 6.76
C GLN A 116 11.56 -14.86 5.87
N SER A 117 10.44 -15.60 5.87
CA SER A 117 10.25 -16.74 4.99
C SER A 117 10.51 -16.32 3.53
N PRO A 118 11.41 -17.01 2.80
CA PRO A 118 11.75 -16.65 1.43
C PRO A 118 10.46 -16.56 0.65
N ALA A 119 10.28 -15.45 -0.06
CA ALA A 119 9.15 -15.15 -0.94
C ALA A 119 8.53 -16.44 -1.43
N LYS A 120 7.28 -16.73 -1.03
CA LYS A 120 6.54 -17.90 -1.51
C LYS A 120 6.74 -17.94 -3.02
N LYS A 121 7.57 -18.87 -3.49
CA LYS A 121 7.72 -19.15 -4.91
C LYS A 121 6.36 -19.68 -5.31
N GLU A 122 5.53 -18.82 -5.87
CA GLU A 122 4.28 -19.23 -6.49
C GLU A 122 4.63 -20.31 -7.51
N ALA A 123 3.97 -21.46 -7.35
CA ALA A 123 3.98 -22.58 -8.30
C ALA A 123 3.13 -22.24 -9.53
#